data_AF-A0AA88Q7F5-F1
#
_entry.id   AF-A0AA88Q7F5-F1
#
_cell.length_a   1.000
_cell.length_b   1.000
_cell.length_c   1.000
_cell.angle_alpha   90.00
_cell.angle_beta   90.00
_cell.angle_gamma   90.00
#
_symmetry.space_group_name_H-M   'P 1'
#
loop_
_entity.id
_entity.type
_entity.pdbx_description
1 polymer ?
#
loop_
_entity_poly.entity_id
_entity_poly.type
_entity_poly.pdbx_seq_one_letter_code
_entity_poly.pdbx_strand_id
1 'polypeptide(L)'
;MVFHATDQRLHFSQQKCFSIGQTLKERMEHLRTALVLFFLLCSPWLSAGTTFLTHLGTLCIDDCKPDDGEYKCKTIDKDGRSQTMYCSPQENMDYWGRQCRADSMCGKYGEDYCWCRISIFSWGYCGLVKDDKMLTESGAGTHITSPHRNKRAPEEIDAVDEEGNRIKITFSAEKAPITNGKKWKDEADDLIDKWNNGYLVDQARSKRIKSDNLRIDMQGSFKRNNQRYYNLQIQINAKRKKGESTTVAQIIIPDGVPVPYVQRAFQDSFNLQAKISVEVEKY
;
A
#
# COMPACT_ATOMS: atom_id res chain seq x y z
N MET A 1 71.50 61.17 -35.23
CA MET A 1 71.63 59.73 -34.91
C MET A 1 70.25 59.20 -34.58
N VAL A 2 69.92 58.04 -35.15
CA VAL A 2 68.57 57.51 -35.35
C VAL A 2 67.87 57.13 -34.03
N PHE A 3 66.55 57.32 -34.02
CA PHE A 3 65.61 56.96 -32.96
C PHE A 3 65.74 55.48 -32.53
N HIS A 4 65.95 55.25 -31.23
CA HIS A 4 65.57 54.00 -30.54
C HIS A 4 64.31 54.30 -29.72
N ALA A 5 63.15 53.82 -30.18
CA ALA A 5 61.91 53.85 -29.39
C ALA A 5 60.89 52.84 -29.94
N THR A 6 61.25 51.55 -29.97
CA THR A 6 60.34 50.45 -30.32
C THR A 6 60.46 49.35 -29.29
N ASP A 7 60.18 49.63 -28.01
CA ASP A 7 60.10 48.54 -27.01
C ASP A 7 59.32 48.88 -25.72
N GLN A 8 58.15 49.51 -25.79
CA GLN A 8 57.30 49.66 -24.60
C GLN A 8 55.79 49.47 -24.80
N ARG A 9 55.27 49.44 -26.05
CA ARG A 9 53.82 49.22 -26.30
C ARG A 9 53.40 47.76 -26.38
N LEU A 10 54.28 46.83 -26.75
CA LEU A 10 53.95 45.40 -26.87
C LEU A 10 53.88 44.71 -25.49
N HIS A 11 54.77 45.07 -24.57
CA HIS A 11 54.78 44.53 -23.20
C HIS A 11 53.53 44.91 -22.38
N PHE A 12 53.02 46.14 -22.54
CA PHE A 12 51.85 46.63 -21.80
C PHE A 12 50.53 46.01 -22.28
N SER A 13 50.45 45.62 -23.56
CA SER A 13 49.28 44.94 -24.14
C SER A 13 49.18 43.48 -23.69
N GLN A 14 50.31 42.75 -23.65
CA GLN A 14 50.33 41.36 -23.20
C GLN A 14 50.09 41.21 -21.68
N GLN A 15 50.58 42.14 -20.85
CA GLN A 15 50.31 42.11 -19.40
C GLN A 15 48.83 42.36 -19.05
N LYS A 16 48.12 43.21 -19.80
CA LYS A 16 46.69 43.44 -19.59
C LYS A 16 45.84 42.22 -19.96
N CYS A 17 46.13 41.52 -21.06
CA CYS A 17 45.41 40.30 -21.42
C CYS A 17 45.70 39.13 -20.45
N PHE A 18 46.93 39.02 -19.93
CA PHE A 18 47.27 37.99 -18.94
C PHE A 18 46.62 38.25 -17.57
N SER A 19 46.58 39.51 -17.13
CA SER A 19 45.92 39.90 -15.87
C SER A 19 44.39 39.77 -15.95
N ILE A 20 43.77 40.12 -17.09
CA ILE A 20 42.33 39.91 -17.36
C ILE A 20 42.01 38.40 -17.51
N GLY A 21 42.89 37.62 -18.13
CA GLY A 21 42.75 36.16 -18.25
C GLY A 21 42.90 35.43 -16.91
N GLN A 22 43.78 35.90 -16.03
CA GLN A 22 43.91 35.38 -14.67
C GLN A 22 42.70 35.76 -13.79
N THR A 23 42.20 37.00 -13.88
CA THR A 23 40.97 37.40 -13.15
C THR A 23 39.72 36.70 -13.69
N LEU A 24 39.64 36.40 -14.99
CA LEU A 24 38.54 35.62 -15.57
C LEU A 24 38.63 34.14 -15.17
N LYS A 25 39.83 33.55 -15.12
CA LYS A 25 40.05 32.18 -14.65
C LYS A 25 39.77 32.02 -13.16
N GLU A 26 40.22 32.96 -12.32
CA GLU A 26 39.90 33.00 -10.88
C GLU A 26 38.41 33.24 -10.63
N ARG A 27 37.75 34.08 -11.42
CA ARG A 27 36.29 34.26 -11.35
C ARG A 27 35.53 33.02 -11.84
N MET A 28 36.02 32.29 -12.85
CA MET A 28 35.39 31.06 -13.33
C MET A 28 35.57 29.90 -12.35
N GLU A 29 36.72 29.81 -11.68
CA GLU A 29 36.99 28.85 -10.60
C GLU A 29 36.22 29.23 -9.33
N HIS A 30 36.08 30.51 -8.99
CA HIS A 30 35.17 30.94 -7.91
C HIS A 30 33.70 30.70 -8.27
N LEU A 31 33.28 30.89 -9.52
CA LEU A 31 31.92 30.61 -9.97
C LEU A 31 31.65 29.10 -9.99
N ARG A 32 32.64 28.27 -10.38
CA ARG A 32 32.58 26.80 -10.29
C ARG A 32 32.56 26.31 -8.85
N THR A 33 33.42 26.84 -7.98
CA THR A 33 33.47 26.47 -6.57
C THR A 33 32.21 26.96 -5.83
N ALA A 34 31.69 28.14 -6.15
CA ALA A 34 30.41 28.64 -5.64
C ALA A 34 29.22 27.85 -6.20
N LEU A 35 29.22 27.43 -7.47
CA LEU A 35 28.20 26.53 -8.02
C LEU A 35 28.25 25.15 -7.35
N VAL A 36 29.43 24.58 -7.13
CA VAL A 36 29.60 23.30 -6.42
C VAL A 36 29.16 23.41 -4.96
N LEU A 37 29.45 24.51 -4.27
CA LEU A 37 28.95 24.78 -2.91
C LEU A 37 27.44 25.07 -2.88
N PHE A 38 26.86 25.69 -3.92
CA PHE A 38 25.41 25.89 -4.05
C PHE A 38 24.68 24.57 -4.36
N PHE A 39 25.30 23.65 -5.11
CA PHE A 39 24.81 22.27 -5.26
C PHE A 39 24.94 21.42 -3.99
N LEU A 40 25.88 21.74 -3.09
CA LEU A 40 26.00 21.09 -1.78
C LEU A 40 25.04 21.67 -0.72
N LEU A 41 24.62 22.93 -0.85
CA LEU A 41 23.65 23.59 0.05
C LEU A 41 22.19 23.49 -0.45
N CYS A 42 21.98 23.22 -1.73
CA CYS A 42 20.72 22.79 -2.32
C CYS A 42 20.82 21.33 -2.79
N SER A 43 21.41 20.45 -1.97
CA SER A 43 20.87 19.10 -1.97
C SER A 43 19.44 19.26 -1.49
N PRO A 44 18.38 19.04 -2.30
CA PRO A 44 17.14 18.62 -1.68
C PRO A 44 17.59 17.46 -0.80
N TRP A 45 17.52 17.63 0.52
CA TRP A 45 17.22 16.48 1.33
C TRP A 45 16.05 15.86 0.58
N LEU A 46 16.30 14.73 -0.09
CA LEU A 46 15.25 13.79 -0.39
C LEU A 46 14.78 13.40 1.00
N SER A 47 13.95 14.26 1.59
CA SER A 47 12.97 13.88 2.58
C SER A 47 12.34 12.67 1.93
N ALA A 48 12.57 11.49 2.51
CA ALA A 48 11.85 10.31 2.11
C ALA A 48 10.38 10.74 2.05
N GLY A 49 9.82 10.80 0.84
CA GLY A 49 8.49 11.38 0.69
C GLY A 49 7.53 10.50 1.47
N THR A 50 6.58 11.12 2.15
CA THR A 50 5.56 10.41 2.90
C THR A 50 4.26 10.61 2.15
N THR A 51 3.66 9.52 1.73
CA THR A 51 2.35 9.50 1.10
C THR A 51 1.26 9.45 2.16
N PHE A 52 0.37 10.44 2.12
CA PHE A 52 -0.79 10.55 2.99
C PHE A 52 -2.06 10.11 2.25
N LEU A 53 -2.85 9.26 2.89
CA LEU A 53 -4.19 8.89 2.47
C LEU A 53 -5.20 9.53 3.40
N THR A 54 -6.36 9.94 2.87
CA THR A 54 -7.46 10.42 3.69
C THR A 54 -8.11 9.28 4.46
N HIS A 55 -8.99 9.61 5.41
CA HIS A 55 -9.83 8.63 6.08
C HIS A 55 -10.70 7.80 5.11
N LEU A 56 -10.95 8.24 3.88
CA LEU A 56 -11.66 7.42 2.88
C LEU A 56 -10.73 6.54 2.04
N GLY A 57 -9.41 6.71 2.19
CA GLY A 57 -8.40 6.03 1.40
C GLY A 57 -8.08 6.73 0.07
N THR A 58 -8.43 8.01 -0.07
CA THR A 58 -8.07 8.82 -1.24
C THR A 58 -6.69 9.44 -1.05
N LEU A 59 -5.87 9.46 -2.10
CA LEU A 59 -4.53 10.04 -2.05
C LEU A 59 -4.59 11.56 -1.85
N CYS A 60 -3.83 12.06 -0.88
CA CYS A 60 -3.61 13.49 -0.69
C CYS A 60 -2.71 14.07 -1.79
N ILE A 61 -3.06 15.25 -2.29
CA ILE A 61 -2.26 16.01 -3.27
C ILE A 61 -1.05 16.66 -2.58
N ASP A 62 -1.23 17.05 -1.33
CA ASP A 62 -0.26 17.70 -0.48
C ASP A 62 -0.14 16.98 0.87
N ASP A 63 0.91 17.30 1.64
CA ASP A 63 1.09 16.74 2.98
C ASP A 63 -0.15 16.98 3.84
N CYS A 64 -0.39 16.06 4.78
CA CYS A 64 -1.45 16.22 5.75
C CYS A 64 -1.12 17.35 6.74
N LYS A 65 -1.85 18.46 6.68
CA LYS A 65 -1.56 19.69 7.43
C LYS A 65 -2.67 20.06 8.39
N PRO A 66 -2.35 20.69 9.53
CA PRO A 66 -3.36 21.17 10.45
C PRO A 66 -4.12 22.36 9.85
N ASP A 67 -5.44 22.29 9.93
CA ASP A 67 -6.41 23.30 9.53
C ASP A 67 -7.51 23.37 10.60
N ASP A 68 -7.52 24.46 11.36
CA ASP A 68 -8.40 24.66 12.53
C ASP A 68 -8.32 23.52 13.57
N GLY A 69 -7.09 23.04 13.83
CA GLY A 69 -6.83 21.95 14.78
C GLY A 69 -7.10 20.55 14.23
N GLU A 70 -7.63 20.43 13.01
CA GLU A 70 -7.88 19.16 12.32
C GLU A 70 -6.86 18.97 11.20
N TYR A 71 -6.29 17.78 11.07
CA TYR A 71 -5.39 17.41 10.00
C TYR A 71 -6.17 17.05 8.74
N LYS A 72 -5.93 17.83 7.68
CA LYS A 72 -6.62 17.73 6.39
C LYS A 72 -5.64 17.83 5.24
N CYS A 73 -6.05 17.30 4.10
CA CYS A 73 -5.36 17.46 2.83
C CYS A 73 -6.37 17.64 1.70
N LYS A 74 -5.89 18.13 0.55
CA LYS A 74 -6.73 18.21 -0.65
C LYS A 74 -6.66 16.92 -1.45
N THR A 75 -7.78 16.54 -2.03
CA THR A 75 -7.88 15.43 -2.99
C THR A 75 -8.65 15.90 -4.22
N ILE A 76 -8.47 15.22 -5.35
CA ILE A 76 -9.26 15.44 -6.57
C ILE A 76 -10.24 14.27 -6.71
N ASP A 77 -11.53 14.57 -6.78
CA ASP A 77 -12.56 13.57 -7.04
C ASP A 77 -12.58 13.15 -8.53
N LYS A 78 -13.32 12.09 -8.86
CA LYS A 78 -13.47 11.55 -10.23
C LYS A 78 -13.98 12.59 -11.24
N ASP A 79 -14.74 13.57 -10.77
CA ASP A 79 -15.26 14.68 -11.58
C ASP A 79 -14.26 15.86 -11.70
N GLY A 80 -13.03 15.72 -11.20
CA GLY A 80 -11.97 16.72 -11.27
C GLY A 80 -12.08 17.85 -10.23
N ARG A 81 -13.04 17.78 -9.29
CA ARG A 81 -13.21 18.79 -8.24
C ARG A 81 -12.25 18.54 -7.09
N SER A 82 -11.68 19.62 -6.56
CA SER A 82 -10.87 19.56 -5.35
C SER A 82 -11.77 19.53 -4.11
N GLN A 83 -11.48 18.62 -3.18
CA GLN A 83 -12.17 18.47 -1.91
C GLN A 83 -11.15 18.35 -0.78
N THR A 84 -11.45 18.96 0.36
CA THR A 84 -10.64 18.86 1.57
C THR A 84 -11.16 17.72 2.44
N MET A 85 -10.29 16.83 2.89
CA MET A 85 -10.65 15.63 3.65
C MET A 85 -9.70 15.37 4.80
N TYR A 86 -10.20 14.71 5.84
CA TYR A 86 -9.39 14.31 6.99
C TYR A 86 -8.32 13.31 6.60
N CYS A 87 -7.13 13.51 7.14
CA CYS A 87 -5.96 12.64 7.03
C CYS A 87 -5.23 12.60 8.38
N SER A 88 -4.21 11.76 8.49
CA SER A 88 -3.39 11.67 9.71
C SER A 88 -2.01 12.26 9.50
N PRO A 89 -1.47 13.01 10.48
CA PRO A 89 -0.12 13.57 10.37
C PRO A 89 0.99 12.52 10.45
N GLN A 90 0.70 11.38 11.07
CA GLN A 90 1.61 10.25 11.23
C GLN A 90 0.82 8.94 11.25
N GLU A 91 1.52 7.83 11.09
CA GLU A 91 0.94 6.50 11.18
C GLU A 91 0.25 6.32 12.54
N ASN A 92 -0.93 5.68 12.52
CA ASN A 92 -1.68 5.32 13.71
C ASN A 92 -2.07 6.49 14.63
N MET A 93 -2.20 7.70 14.07
CA MET A 93 -2.84 8.85 14.73
C MET A 93 -4.18 9.14 14.07
N ASP A 94 -5.10 9.76 14.80
CA ASP A 94 -6.31 10.31 14.20
C ASP A 94 -6.11 11.69 13.59
N TYR A 95 -7.17 12.21 12.97
CA TYR A 95 -7.19 13.51 12.33
C TYR A 95 -7.06 14.69 13.31
N TRP A 96 -7.07 14.49 14.63
CA TRP A 96 -6.71 15.50 15.62
C TRP A 96 -5.27 15.34 16.15
N GLY A 97 -4.49 14.39 15.59
CA GLY A 97 -3.14 14.08 16.04
C GLY A 97 -3.11 13.29 17.35
N ARG A 98 -4.22 12.64 17.73
CA ARG A 98 -4.31 11.79 18.93
C ARG A 98 -3.91 10.37 18.56
N GLN A 99 -3.15 9.72 19.43
CA GLN A 99 -2.69 8.35 19.21
C GLN A 99 -3.85 7.35 19.25
N CYS A 100 -3.95 6.51 18.22
CA CYS A 100 -4.85 5.37 18.22
C CYS A 100 -4.36 4.27 19.17
N ARG A 101 -5.28 3.54 19.78
CA ARG A 101 -4.96 2.40 20.64
C ARG A 101 -4.32 1.26 19.84
N ALA A 102 -3.47 0.48 20.50
CA ALA A 102 -2.81 -0.68 19.89
C ALA A 102 -3.79 -1.79 19.45
N ASP A 103 -4.91 -1.96 20.16
CA ASP A 103 -5.98 -2.91 19.83
C ASP A 103 -7.03 -2.36 18.86
N SER A 104 -6.84 -1.13 18.39
CA SER A 104 -7.68 -0.47 17.40
C SER A 104 -6.82 0.56 16.67
N MET A 105 -5.85 0.06 15.89
CA MET A 105 -4.99 0.89 15.05
C MET A 105 -5.79 1.61 13.96
N CYS A 106 -5.19 2.51 13.19
CA CYS A 106 -5.92 3.12 12.07
C CYS A 106 -6.35 2.09 11.02
N GLY A 107 -7.66 1.94 10.79
CA GLY A 107 -8.18 0.98 9.83
C GLY A 107 -9.68 1.10 9.61
N LYS A 108 -10.22 0.36 8.64
CA LYS A 108 -11.65 0.49 8.27
C LYS A 108 -12.61 -0.25 9.20
N TYR A 109 -12.18 -1.35 9.82
CA TYR A 109 -13.01 -2.15 10.75
C TYR A 109 -14.44 -2.44 10.27
N GLY A 110 -14.61 -2.67 8.96
CA GLY A 110 -15.92 -2.95 8.35
C GLY A 110 -16.67 -1.73 7.81
N GLU A 111 -16.15 -0.52 8.02
CA GLU A 111 -16.68 0.73 7.50
C GLU A 111 -16.07 1.09 6.12
N ASP A 112 -16.63 2.08 5.44
CA ASP A 112 -16.05 2.64 4.21
C ASP A 112 -14.97 3.72 4.48
N TYR A 113 -14.88 4.20 5.72
CA TYR A 113 -13.84 5.08 6.24
C TYR A 113 -12.91 4.39 7.25
N CYS A 114 -11.68 4.86 7.32
CA CYS A 114 -10.68 4.50 8.32
C CYS A 114 -10.92 5.30 9.60
N TRP A 115 -10.90 4.61 10.73
CA TRP A 115 -11.05 5.17 12.06
C TRP A 115 -10.26 4.33 13.06
N CYS A 116 -10.17 4.82 14.29
CA CYS A 116 -9.53 4.11 15.38
C CYS A 116 -10.13 4.51 16.73
N ARG A 117 -9.92 3.71 17.76
CA ARG A 117 -10.24 4.10 19.14
C ARG A 117 -9.09 4.88 19.76
N ILE A 118 -9.41 6.00 20.38
CA ILE A 118 -8.47 6.81 21.18
C ILE A 118 -8.55 6.40 22.65
N SER A 119 -9.76 6.11 23.13
CA SER A 119 -10.01 5.61 24.48
C SER A 119 -11.15 4.58 24.47
N ILE A 120 -11.57 4.09 25.63
CA ILE A 120 -12.68 3.13 25.75
C ILE A 120 -14.00 3.71 25.16
N PHE A 121 -14.18 5.03 25.24
CA PHE A 121 -15.42 5.71 24.85
C PHE A 121 -15.24 6.76 23.74
N SER A 122 -14.06 6.82 23.10
CA SER A 122 -13.76 7.82 22.08
C SER A 122 -13.06 7.20 20.89
N TRP A 123 -13.47 7.64 19.70
CA TRP A 123 -12.91 7.28 18.41
C TRP A 123 -12.54 8.53 17.62
N GLY A 124 -11.76 8.34 16.57
CA GLY A 124 -11.38 9.39 15.63
C GLY A 124 -11.20 8.81 14.23
N TYR A 125 -11.49 9.62 13.20
CA TYR A 125 -11.12 9.29 11.83
C TYR A 125 -9.61 9.33 11.67
N CYS A 126 -9.06 8.49 10.81
CA CYS A 126 -7.62 8.46 10.60
C CYS A 126 -7.32 8.13 9.14
N GLY A 127 -6.26 8.70 8.60
CA GLY A 127 -5.70 8.38 7.30
C GLY A 127 -4.51 7.42 7.43
N LEU A 128 -4.26 6.61 6.40
CA LEU A 128 -3.05 5.80 6.34
C LEU A 128 -1.86 6.66 5.87
N VAL A 129 -0.69 6.42 6.44
CA VAL A 129 0.56 7.13 6.12
C VAL A 129 1.57 6.10 5.66
N LYS A 130 2.17 6.30 4.48
CA LYS A 130 3.10 5.35 3.85
C LYS A 130 4.39 6.06 3.47
N ASP A 131 5.52 5.44 3.73
CA ASP A 131 6.80 5.97 3.23
C ASP A 131 6.98 5.63 1.74
N ASP A 132 7.44 6.59 0.94
CA ASP A 132 7.58 6.45 -0.51
C ASP A 132 8.60 5.38 -0.93
N LYS A 133 9.44 4.90 0.00
CA LYS A 133 10.29 3.72 -0.23
C LYS A 133 9.47 2.44 -0.46
N MET A 134 8.20 2.39 -0.03
CA MET A 134 7.24 1.33 -0.36
C MET A 134 6.53 1.54 -1.72
N LEU A 135 6.66 2.71 -2.37
CA LEU A 135 6.00 3.00 -3.65
C LEU A 135 6.90 2.73 -4.88
N THR A 136 8.22 2.63 -4.72
CA THR A 136 9.14 2.33 -5.84
C THR A 136 9.08 0.90 -6.38
N GLU A 137 8.31 0.00 -5.77
CA GLU A 137 8.00 -1.33 -6.35
C GLU A 137 6.63 -1.37 -7.05
N SER A 138 5.85 -0.29 -6.98
CA SER A 138 4.49 -0.19 -7.52
C SER A 138 4.46 0.71 -8.75
N GLY A 139 5.07 0.26 -9.85
CA GLY A 139 5.09 0.98 -11.12
C GLY A 139 3.69 1.20 -11.72
N ALA A 140 3.14 2.41 -11.56
CA ALA A 140 2.00 2.89 -12.31
C ALA A 140 2.46 3.41 -13.69
N GLY A 141 2.01 2.74 -14.75
CA GLY A 141 2.16 3.17 -16.14
C GLY A 141 0.88 2.88 -16.93
N THR A 142 0.31 3.93 -17.49
CA THR A 142 -1.01 4.08 -18.13
C THR A 142 -1.33 3.13 -19.30
N HIS A 143 -2.61 2.75 -19.37
CA HIS A 143 -3.41 2.16 -20.46
C HIS A 143 -2.85 2.21 -21.90
N ILE A 144 -2.82 1.07 -22.61
CA ILE A 144 -3.54 0.81 -23.90
C ILE A 144 -3.86 -0.70 -24.02
N THR A 145 -5.06 -1.00 -24.53
CA THR A 145 -5.75 -2.29 -24.71
C THR A 145 -5.12 -3.26 -25.73
N SER A 146 -5.08 -4.56 -25.40
CA SER A 146 -5.58 -5.63 -26.30
C SER A 146 -5.77 -6.98 -25.60
N PRO A 147 -6.71 -7.84 -26.06
CA PRO A 147 -7.21 -8.99 -25.33
C PRO A 147 -6.43 -10.25 -25.69
N HIS A 148 -5.45 -10.62 -24.86
CA HIS A 148 -4.95 -11.99 -24.81
C HIS A 148 -5.03 -12.51 -23.38
N ARG A 149 -5.49 -13.76 -23.24
CA ARG A 149 -5.66 -14.50 -21.98
C ARG A 149 -4.32 -14.66 -21.26
N ASN A 150 -3.86 -13.60 -20.61
CA ASN A 150 -2.81 -13.69 -19.62
C ASN A 150 -3.50 -13.93 -18.29
N LYS A 151 -3.21 -15.10 -17.70
CA LYS A 151 -3.46 -15.39 -16.30
C LYS A 151 -2.75 -14.29 -15.51
N ARG A 152 -3.50 -13.26 -15.08
CA ARG A 152 -2.94 -12.14 -14.31
C ARG A 152 -2.26 -12.72 -13.08
N ALA A 153 -1.04 -12.28 -12.82
CA ALA A 153 -0.36 -12.60 -11.58
C ALA A 153 -1.26 -12.15 -10.41
N PRO A 154 -1.38 -12.95 -9.32
CA PRO A 154 -2.05 -12.50 -8.10
C PRO A 154 -1.46 -11.17 -7.65
N GLU A 155 -2.32 -10.23 -7.28
CA GLU A 155 -1.89 -8.94 -6.74
C GLU A 155 -1.63 -9.12 -5.25
N GLU A 156 -0.41 -8.86 -4.78
CA GLU A 156 -0.09 -8.88 -3.36
C GLU A 156 -0.83 -7.73 -2.66
N ILE A 157 -1.69 -8.07 -1.71
CA ILE A 157 -2.51 -7.10 -0.98
C ILE A 157 -1.93 -6.75 0.38
N ASP A 158 -1.20 -7.67 1.00
CA ASP A 158 -0.49 -7.44 2.26
C ASP A 158 0.57 -8.50 2.55
N ALA A 159 1.53 -8.17 3.40
CA ALA A 159 2.46 -9.12 4.00
C ALA A 159 2.66 -8.81 5.49
N VAL A 160 2.53 -9.84 6.32
CA VAL A 160 2.76 -9.77 7.78
C VAL A 160 4.06 -10.48 8.10
N ASP A 161 4.96 -9.77 8.78
CA ASP A 161 6.21 -10.32 9.32
C ASP A 161 6.03 -10.53 10.84
N GLU A 162 6.07 -11.78 11.29
CA GLU A 162 6.12 -12.13 12.71
C GLU A 162 7.54 -12.52 13.11
N GLU A 163 8.37 -11.53 13.46
CA GLU A 163 9.77 -11.75 13.88
C GLU A 163 9.92 -12.80 15.00
N GLY A 164 8.98 -12.83 15.95
CA GLY A 164 9.01 -13.77 17.07
C GLY A 164 8.85 -15.24 16.64
N ASN A 165 8.13 -15.49 15.56
CA ASN A 165 7.90 -16.82 15.00
C ASN A 165 8.73 -17.09 13.74
N ARG A 166 9.47 -16.07 13.26
CA ARG A 166 10.26 -16.06 12.02
C ARG A 166 9.46 -16.56 10.82
N ILE A 167 8.23 -16.06 10.72
CA ILE A 167 7.33 -16.35 9.61
C ILE A 167 6.94 -15.06 8.91
N LYS A 168 6.97 -15.08 7.58
CA LYS A 168 6.37 -14.06 6.73
C LYS A 168 5.13 -14.65 6.07
N ILE A 169 4.01 -13.95 6.17
CA ILE A 169 2.73 -14.36 5.62
C ILE A 169 2.30 -13.37 4.56
N THR A 170 2.19 -13.81 3.32
CA THR A 170 1.79 -12.96 2.20
C THR A 170 0.37 -13.29 1.78
N PHE A 171 -0.43 -12.25 1.57
CA PHE A 171 -1.80 -12.32 1.06
C PHE A 171 -1.82 -11.80 -0.37
N SER A 172 -2.41 -12.56 -1.29
CA SER A 172 -2.59 -12.12 -2.67
C SER A 172 -4.02 -12.29 -3.13
N ALA A 173 -4.56 -11.29 -3.81
CA ALA A 173 -5.90 -11.30 -4.37
C ALA A 173 -5.88 -11.66 -5.86
N GLU A 174 -6.87 -12.46 -6.27
CA GLU A 174 -7.15 -12.70 -7.68
C GLU A 174 -8.66 -12.66 -7.96
N LYS A 175 -9.02 -12.23 -9.17
CA LYS A 175 -10.42 -12.18 -9.56
C LYS A 175 -11.02 -13.59 -9.60
N ALA A 176 -12.15 -13.79 -8.92
CA ALA A 176 -12.90 -15.03 -8.90
C ALA A 176 -14.40 -14.76 -9.09
N PRO A 177 -15.19 -15.74 -9.56
CA PRO A 177 -16.64 -15.60 -9.66
C PRO A 177 -17.27 -15.66 -8.26
N ILE A 178 -17.15 -14.56 -7.51
CA ILE A 178 -17.70 -14.37 -6.16
C ILE A 178 -18.96 -13.50 -6.28
N THR A 179 -20.04 -13.97 -5.68
CA THR A 179 -21.32 -13.26 -5.59
C THR A 179 -21.29 -12.27 -4.44
N ASN A 180 -21.99 -11.14 -4.61
CA ASN A 180 -22.16 -10.17 -3.54
C ASN A 180 -22.92 -10.79 -2.34
N GLY A 181 -22.19 -10.98 -1.25
CA GLY A 181 -22.70 -11.56 -0.01
C GLY A 181 -23.16 -10.56 1.04
N LYS A 182 -23.16 -9.23 0.77
CA LYS A 182 -23.24 -8.17 1.80
C LYS A 182 -24.41 -8.33 2.79
N LYS A 183 -25.56 -8.83 2.34
CA LYS A 183 -26.73 -9.06 3.23
C LYS A 183 -26.55 -10.19 4.26
N TRP A 184 -25.53 -11.02 4.10
CA TRP A 184 -25.16 -12.08 5.04
C TRP A 184 -23.82 -11.77 5.73
N LYS A 185 -23.41 -10.49 5.79
CA LYS A 185 -22.12 -10.09 6.36
C LYS A 185 -21.97 -10.60 7.80
N ASP A 186 -22.92 -10.28 8.67
CA ASP A 186 -22.87 -10.69 10.08
C ASP A 186 -22.83 -12.23 10.22
N GLU A 187 -23.61 -12.93 9.40
CA GLU A 187 -23.62 -14.39 9.39
C GLU A 187 -22.31 -15.00 8.84
N ALA A 188 -21.66 -14.31 7.89
CA ALA A 188 -20.36 -14.71 7.37
C ALA A 188 -19.27 -14.49 8.43
N ASP A 189 -19.27 -13.34 9.09
CA ASP A 189 -18.34 -13.01 10.18
C ASP A 189 -18.50 -14.04 11.33
N ASP A 190 -19.73 -14.38 11.73
CA ASP A 190 -20.04 -15.44 12.69
C ASP A 190 -19.50 -16.83 12.30
N LEU A 191 -19.53 -17.17 11.01
CA LEU A 191 -18.99 -18.44 10.51
C LEU A 191 -17.46 -18.43 10.50
N ILE A 192 -16.87 -17.29 10.16
CA ILE A 192 -15.42 -17.08 10.13
C ILE A 192 -14.85 -17.17 11.56
N ASP A 193 -15.50 -16.56 12.54
CA ASP A 193 -15.06 -16.60 13.94
C ASP A 193 -15.09 -18.01 14.54
N LYS A 194 -15.99 -18.86 14.04
CA LYS A 194 -16.07 -20.29 14.42
C LYS A 194 -15.01 -21.16 13.72
N TRP A 195 -14.23 -20.59 12.79
CA TRP A 195 -13.21 -21.35 12.07
C TRP A 195 -12.12 -21.86 13.01
N ASN A 196 -11.71 -23.10 12.78
CA ASN A 196 -10.56 -23.73 13.42
C ASN A 196 -9.87 -24.67 12.43
N ASN A 197 -8.54 -24.75 12.49
CA ASN A 197 -7.75 -25.55 11.55
C ASN A 197 -7.97 -27.07 11.66
N GLY A 198 -8.61 -27.55 12.75
CA GLY A 198 -9.08 -28.94 12.84
C GLY A 198 -10.11 -29.31 11.75
N TYR A 199 -10.64 -28.34 11.01
CA TYR A 199 -11.51 -28.59 9.87
C TYR A 199 -10.77 -28.95 8.57
N LEU A 200 -9.45 -28.74 8.51
CA LEU A 200 -8.62 -29.13 7.36
C LEU A 200 -8.39 -30.65 7.37
N VAL A 201 -8.72 -31.33 6.28
CA VAL A 201 -8.46 -32.77 6.12
C VAL A 201 -8.07 -33.11 4.68
N ASP A 202 -7.59 -34.32 4.45
CA ASP A 202 -7.11 -34.76 3.14
C ASP A 202 -8.19 -34.85 2.05
N GLN A 203 -9.47 -35.00 2.40
CA GLN A 203 -10.57 -35.23 1.44
C GLN A 203 -11.60 -34.09 1.45
N ALA A 204 -12.09 -33.67 0.27
CA ALA A 204 -13.16 -32.68 0.14
C ALA A 204 -14.38 -33.06 0.99
N ARG A 205 -14.84 -32.13 1.84
CA ARG A 205 -15.99 -32.34 2.73
C ARG A 205 -16.81 -31.06 2.79
N SER A 206 -18.12 -31.21 2.56
CA SER A 206 -19.11 -30.13 2.66
C SER A 206 -19.72 -30.05 4.06
N LYS A 207 -20.28 -28.89 4.42
CA LYS A 207 -21.07 -28.65 5.65
C LYS A 207 -20.33 -28.79 6.99
N ARG A 208 -19.05 -28.41 7.08
CA ARG A 208 -18.31 -28.45 8.36
C ARG A 208 -18.77 -27.40 9.36
N ILE A 209 -19.05 -26.20 8.85
CA ILE A 209 -19.65 -25.11 9.61
C ILE A 209 -20.78 -24.57 8.73
N LYS A 210 -21.98 -24.49 9.29
CA LYS A 210 -23.15 -23.95 8.60
C LYS A 210 -23.97 -23.10 9.54
N SER A 211 -24.64 -22.16 8.94
CA SER A 211 -25.72 -21.36 9.49
C SER A 211 -26.95 -21.57 8.60
N ASP A 212 -27.97 -20.75 8.75
CA ASP A 212 -29.21 -20.90 7.98
C ASP A 212 -28.97 -20.61 6.49
N ASN A 213 -28.24 -19.54 6.18
CA ASN A 213 -28.03 -19.08 4.82
C ASN A 213 -26.63 -19.36 4.26
N LEU A 214 -25.63 -19.62 5.11
CA LEU A 214 -24.25 -19.81 4.67
C LEU A 214 -23.66 -21.14 5.17
N ARG A 215 -22.60 -21.58 4.50
CA ARG A 215 -21.75 -22.68 4.94
C ARG A 215 -20.32 -22.50 4.47
N ILE A 216 -19.38 -23.07 5.22
CA ILE A 216 -17.99 -23.21 4.79
C ILE A 216 -17.78 -24.62 4.23
N ASP A 217 -17.38 -24.68 2.97
CA ASP A 217 -17.06 -25.91 2.26
C ASP A 217 -15.56 -25.97 1.92
N MET A 218 -14.98 -27.15 2.07
CA MET A 218 -13.64 -27.44 1.57
C MET A 218 -13.75 -28.17 0.23
N GLN A 219 -13.42 -27.47 -0.86
CA GLN A 219 -13.55 -27.96 -2.24
C GLN A 219 -12.45 -28.97 -2.62
N GLY A 220 -11.39 -29.08 -1.81
CA GLY A 220 -10.33 -30.06 -1.97
C GLY A 220 -8.99 -29.55 -1.44
N SER A 221 -7.98 -30.40 -1.55
CA SER A 221 -6.58 -30.04 -1.31
C SER A 221 -5.73 -30.34 -2.54
N PHE A 222 -4.63 -29.62 -2.71
CA PHE A 222 -3.66 -29.82 -3.78
C PHE A 222 -2.25 -29.54 -3.27
N LYS A 223 -1.23 -29.99 -4.01
CA LYS A 223 0.17 -29.74 -3.66
C LYS A 223 0.80 -28.72 -4.61
N ARG A 224 1.60 -27.81 -4.07
CA ARG A 224 2.44 -26.85 -4.80
C ARG A 224 3.77 -26.75 -4.04
N ASN A 225 4.90 -26.90 -4.73
CA ASN A 225 6.24 -26.84 -4.12
C ASN A 225 6.40 -27.76 -2.90
N ASN A 226 5.86 -28.98 -2.97
CA ASN A 226 5.82 -29.96 -1.88
C ASN A 226 5.03 -29.52 -0.61
N GLN A 227 4.44 -28.32 -0.62
CA GLN A 227 3.52 -27.82 0.38
C GLN A 227 2.07 -28.15 -0.03
N ARG A 228 1.24 -28.56 0.94
CA ARG A 228 -0.18 -28.81 0.72
C ARG A 228 -0.97 -27.52 0.91
N TYR A 229 -1.93 -27.29 0.02
CA TYR A 229 -2.88 -26.18 0.07
C TYR A 229 -4.31 -26.68 0.08
N TYR A 230 -5.20 -25.90 0.68
CA TYR A 230 -6.63 -26.17 0.77
C TYR A 230 -7.43 -25.07 0.08
N ASN A 231 -8.41 -25.46 -0.72
CA ASN A 231 -9.34 -24.54 -1.37
C ASN A 231 -10.64 -24.50 -0.55
N LEU A 232 -10.88 -23.38 0.11
CA LEU A 232 -12.01 -23.18 1.00
C LEU A 232 -12.96 -22.13 0.42
N GLN A 233 -14.25 -22.31 0.65
CA GLN A 233 -15.29 -21.41 0.15
C GLN A 233 -16.38 -21.21 1.18
N ILE A 234 -16.83 -19.96 1.33
CA ILE A 234 -18.11 -19.66 1.96
C ILE A 234 -19.17 -19.65 0.85
N GLN A 235 -20.22 -20.45 1.02
CA GLN A 235 -21.28 -20.61 0.02
C GLN A 235 -22.66 -20.37 0.63
N ILE A 236 -23.56 -19.84 -0.20
CA ILE A 236 -24.98 -19.69 0.13
C ILE A 236 -25.66 -21.06 0.14
N ASN A 237 -26.47 -21.33 1.16
CA ASN A 237 -27.35 -22.49 1.33
C ASN A 237 -28.60 -22.42 0.45
N ALA A 238 -28.43 -22.04 -0.82
CA ALA A 238 -29.51 -21.99 -1.80
C ALA A 238 -29.17 -22.84 -3.01
N LYS A 239 -30.20 -23.29 -3.73
CA LYS A 239 -30.02 -23.99 -5.00
C LYS A 239 -29.45 -23.00 -6.02
N ARG A 240 -28.26 -23.30 -6.54
CA ARG A 240 -27.59 -22.51 -7.57
C ARG A 240 -28.50 -22.36 -8.80
N LYS A 241 -28.78 -21.12 -9.22
CA LYS A 241 -29.39 -20.84 -10.53
C LYS A 241 -28.33 -20.94 -11.62
N LYS A 242 -28.73 -21.32 -12.83
CA LYS A 242 -27.82 -21.48 -13.97
C LYS A 242 -27.12 -20.15 -14.26
N GLY A 243 -25.78 -20.15 -14.23
CA GLY A 243 -24.95 -18.96 -14.50
C GLY A 243 -24.60 -18.11 -13.26
N GLU A 244 -25.21 -18.36 -12.11
CA GLU A 244 -24.91 -17.63 -10.87
C GLU A 244 -23.87 -18.39 -10.02
N SER A 245 -23.03 -17.65 -9.28
CA SER A 245 -22.16 -18.23 -8.25
C SER A 245 -22.88 -18.22 -6.91
N THR A 246 -22.74 -19.28 -6.12
CA THR A 246 -23.18 -19.30 -4.71
C THR A 246 -22.05 -18.96 -3.75
N THR A 247 -20.83 -18.77 -4.25
CA THR A 247 -19.65 -18.47 -3.45
C THR A 247 -19.62 -17.00 -3.09
N VAL A 248 -19.53 -16.68 -1.80
CA VAL A 248 -19.43 -15.30 -1.29
C VAL A 248 -18.03 -14.97 -0.77
N ALA A 249 -17.20 -15.99 -0.52
CA ALA A 249 -15.77 -15.85 -0.24
C ALA A 249 -15.04 -17.12 -0.66
N GLN A 250 -13.79 -17.00 -1.10
CA GLN A 250 -12.93 -18.10 -1.49
C GLN A 250 -11.47 -17.83 -1.11
N ILE A 251 -10.84 -18.82 -0.47
CA ILE A 251 -9.43 -18.73 -0.09
C ILE A 251 -8.65 -19.98 -0.49
N ILE A 252 -7.34 -19.79 -0.70
CA ILE A 252 -6.34 -20.83 -0.85
C ILE A 252 -5.33 -20.65 0.28
N ILE A 253 -5.19 -21.65 1.14
CA ILE A 253 -4.28 -21.56 2.29
C ILE A 253 -3.36 -22.77 2.37
N PRO A 254 -2.11 -22.62 2.84
CA PRO A 254 -1.20 -23.74 3.05
C PRO A 254 -1.53 -24.46 4.36
N ASP A 255 -1.14 -25.72 4.43
CA ASP A 255 -1.16 -26.49 5.67
C ASP A 255 -0.29 -25.83 6.75
N GLY A 256 -0.80 -25.77 7.98
CA GLY A 256 -0.10 -25.18 9.13
C GLY A 256 -0.18 -23.65 9.25
N VAL A 257 -0.93 -22.95 8.38
CA VAL A 257 -1.19 -21.51 8.57
C VAL A 257 -1.93 -21.26 9.89
N PRO A 258 -1.58 -20.25 10.71
CA PRO A 258 -2.30 -19.97 11.95
C PRO A 258 -3.76 -19.54 11.71
N VAL A 259 -4.67 -19.91 12.63
CA VAL A 259 -6.12 -19.65 12.54
C VAL A 259 -6.47 -18.18 12.25
N PRO A 260 -5.86 -17.18 12.92
CA PRO A 260 -6.18 -15.77 12.67
C PRO A 260 -5.98 -15.34 11.21
N TYR A 261 -4.98 -15.92 10.53
CA TYR A 261 -4.69 -15.61 9.14
C TYR A 261 -5.66 -16.27 8.16
N VAL A 262 -6.25 -17.40 8.54
CA VAL A 262 -7.35 -18.00 7.78
C VAL A 262 -8.60 -17.14 7.90
N GLN A 263 -8.90 -16.67 9.11
CA GLN A 263 -10.05 -15.80 9.38
C GLN A 263 -9.92 -14.49 8.59
N ARG A 264 -8.75 -13.85 8.69
CA ARG A 264 -8.40 -12.68 7.90
C ARG A 264 -8.56 -12.90 6.40
N ALA A 265 -8.02 -13.99 5.86
CA ALA A 265 -8.13 -14.29 4.43
C ALA A 265 -9.59 -14.42 3.97
N PHE A 266 -10.47 -15.02 4.79
CA PHE A 266 -11.90 -15.08 4.47
C PHE A 266 -12.55 -13.70 4.50
N GLN A 267 -12.24 -12.86 5.48
CA GLN A 267 -12.73 -11.49 5.57
C GLN A 267 -12.28 -10.68 4.35
N ASP A 268 -10.99 -10.74 4.00
CA ASP A 268 -10.44 -10.07 2.82
C ASP A 268 -11.11 -10.56 1.54
N SER A 269 -11.33 -11.88 1.41
CA SER A 269 -12.02 -12.45 0.26
C SER A 269 -13.46 -11.96 0.12
N PHE A 270 -14.19 -11.91 1.24
CA PHE A 270 -15.58 -11.44 1.27
C PHE A 270 -15.68 -9.95 0.91
N ASN A 271 -14.80 -9.13 1.48
CA ASN A 271 -14.80 -7.68 1.32
C ASN A 271 -14.34 -7.26 -0.10
N LEU A 272 -13.27 -7.88 -0.60
CA LEU A 272 -12.71 -7.57 -1.92
C LEU A 272 -13.47 -8.28 -3.06
N GLN A 273 -14.36 -9.22 -2.74
CA GLN A 273 -14.99 -10.11 -3.71
C GLN A 273 -13.96 -10.80 -4.62
N ALA A 274 -12.83 -11.16 -4.02
CA ALA A 274 -11.68 -11.76 -4.69
C ALA A 274 -11.32 -13.09 -4.01
N LYS A 275 -10.68 -13.98 -4.77
CA LYS A 275 -10.06 -15.17 -4.18
C LYS A 275 -8.75 -14.75 -3.53
N ILE A 276 -8.57 -15.06 -2.25
CA ILE A 276 -7.35 -14.74 -1.51
C ILE A 276 -6.47 -15.98 -1.43
N SER A 277 -5.22 -15.86 -1.85
CA SER A 277 -4.19 -16.87 -1.64
C SER A 277 -3.27 -16.43 -0.51
N VAL A 278 -2.97 -17.35 0.41
CA VAL A 278 -2.03 -17.12 1.49
C VAL A 278 -0.77 -17.93 1.21
N GLU A 279 0.39 -17.32 1.36
CA GLU A 279 1.69 -17.95 1.31
C GLU A 279 2.38 -17.76 2.66
N VAL A 280 3.10 -18.79 3.14
CA VAL A 280 3.83 -18.74 4.41
C VAL A 280 5.28 -19.11 4.16
N GLU A 281 6.18 -18.19 4.44
CA GLU A 281 7.62 -18.36 4.35
C GLU A 281 8.21 -18.42 5.76
N LYS A 282 9.13 -19.35 6.02
CA LYS A 282 9.85 -19.48 7.30
C LYS A 282 11.33 -19.21 7.07
N TYR A 283 11.98 -18.48 7.97
CA TYR A 283 13.41 -18.19 7.90
C TYR A 283 14.10 -18.20 9.28
#